data_AF-A0A179B3C2-F1
#
_entry.id   AF-A0A179B3C2-F1
#
_cell.length_a   1.000
_cell.length_b   1.000
_cell.length_c   1.000
_cell.angle_alpha   90.00
_cell.angle_beta   90.00
_cell.angle_gamma   90.00
#
_symmetry.space_group_name_H-M   'P 1'
#
loop_
_entity.id
_entity.type
_entity.pdbx_description
1 polymer ?
#
loop_
_entity_poly.entity_id
_entity_poly.type
_entity_poly.pdbx_seq_one_letter_code
_entity_poly.pdbx_strand_id
1 'polypeptide(L)'
;MLRKKIAAFVAIPTLAFSLAACGNDGKPSKEDVSKGLTKILSSQPIMRKAPSNVVEKLSSCTADKIYDKMSEENLKAIADGKEKTMVRQGKEKQFQKDKEALSSAARECATKFRKELMQGK
;
A
#
# COMPACT_ATOMS: atom_id res chain seq x y z
N MET A 1 7.50 -11.81 -57.07
CA MET A 1 8.43 -10.85 -56.44
C MET A 1 7.74 -10.21 -55.23
N LEU A 2 8.03 -10.64 -54.01
CA LEU A 2 7.47 -10.01 -52.81
C LEU A 2 8.59 -9.28 -52.08
N ARG A 3 8.73 -7.99 -52.38
CA ARG A 3 9.77 -7.12 -51.83
C ARG A 3 9.34 -6.60 -50.46
N LYS A 4 10.21 -6.88 -49.47
CA LYS A 4 10.60 -6.08 -48.30
C LYS A 4 9.86 -4.75 -48.13
N LYS A 5 9.34 -4.50 -46.91
CA LYS A 5 9.77 -3.40 -46.00
C LYS A 5 8.89 -3.40 -44.74
N ILE A 6 9.39 -4.06 -43.68
CA ILE A 6 8.97 -3.84 -42.30
C ILE A 6 9.94 -2.81 -41.73
N ALA A 7 9.46 -1.63 -41.39
CA ALA A 7 10.12 -0.70 -40.45
C ALA A 7 9.20 0.50 -40.20
N ALA A 8 8.15 0.27 -39.42
CA ALA A 8 7.56 1.34 -38.61
C ALA A 8 8.04 1.09 -37.18
N PHE A 9 9.17 1.69 -36.82
CA PHE A 9 9.58 1.81 -35.43
C PHE A 9 8.53 2.67 -34.74
N VAL A 10 7.54 2.03 -34.12
CA VAL A 10 6.69 2.68 -33.13
C VAL A 10 7.62 2.96 -31.96
N ALA A 11 8.13 4.18 -31.90
CA ALA A 11 8.74 4.73 -30.71
C ALA A 11 7.62 4.82 -29.65
N ILE A 12 7.39 3.71 -28.96
CA ILE A 12 6.67 3.72 -27.69
C ILE A 12 7.69 4.32 -26.72
N PRO A 13 7.48 5.53 -26.16
CA PRO A 13 8.11 5.84 -24.91
C PRO A 13 7.55 4.78 -23.96
N THR A 14 8.31 3.73 -23.73
CA THR A 14 8.07 2.83 -22.62
C THR A 14 8.09 3.75 -21.41
N LEU A 15 6.90 4.15 -20.98
CA LEU A 15 6.69 4.64 -19.64
C LEU A 15 7.28 3.53 -18.79
N ALA A 16 8.50 3.76 -18.33
CA ALA A 16 9.11 3.05 -17.25
C ALA A 16 8.20 3.31 -16.06
N PHE A 17 7.09 2.56 -16.00
CA PHE A 17 6.63 1.98 -14.77
C PHE A 17 7.79 1.11 -14.31
N SER A 18 8.77 1.77 -13.71
CA SER A 18 9.53 1.24 -12.61
C SER A 18 8.52 0.97 -11.50
N LEU A 19 7.63 0.00 -11.72
CA LEU A 19 7.28 -0.95 -10.69
C LEU A 19 8.62 -1.63 -10.42
N ALA A 20 9.41 -0.99 -9.57
CA ALA A 20 10.29 -1.70 -8.68
C ALA A 20 9.40 -2.63 -7.83
N ALA A 21 8.88 -3.69 -8.47
CA ALA A 21 8.77 -4.98 -7.85
C ALA A 21 10.21 -5.45 -7.66
N CYS A 22 10.93 -4.78 -6.76
CA CYS A 22 12.18 -5.29 -6.26
C CYS A 22 11.82 -6.63 -5.65
N GLY A 23 12.36 -7.69 -6.24
CA GLY A 23 12.42 -9.02 -5.64
C GLY A 23 13.26 -8.97 -4.37
N ASN A 24 12.76 -8.30 -3.35
CA ASN A 24 13.29 -8.36 -2.01
C ASN A 24 12.50 -9.46 -1.31
N ASP A 25 13.14 -10.61 -1.12
CA ASP A 25 12.62 -11.69 -0.26
C ASP A 25 12.63 -11.31 1.23
N GLY A 26 13.08 -10.11 1.58
CA GLY A 26 13.02 -9.55 2.93
C GLY A 26 11.80 -8.66 3.20
N LYS A 27 11.59 -8.37 4.50
CA LYS A 27 10.59 -7.42 5.00
C LYS A 27 10.65 -6.10 4.20
N PRO A 28 9.52 -5.60 3.66
CA PRO A 28 9.51 -4.32 2.95
C PRO A 28 9.84 -3.17 3.91
N SER A 29 10.24 -2.01 3.39
CA SER A 29 10.49 -0.84 4.25
C SER A 29 9.18 -0.23 4.77
N LYS A 30 9.25 0.56 5.86
CA LYS A 30 8.08 1.32 6.36
C LYS A 30 7.50 2.25 5.30
N GLU A 31 8.36 2.83 4.47
CA GLU A 31 7.97 3.72 3.39
C GLU A 31 7.19 2.96 2.30
N ASP A 32 7.63 1.76 1.93
CA ASP A 32 6.93 0.92 0.95
C ASP A 32 5.55 0.50 1.47
N VAL A 33 5.46 0.14 2.75
CA VAL A 33 4.19 -0.18 3.41
C VAL A 33 3.26 1.04 3.43
N SER A 34 3.78 2.23 3.74
CA SER A 34 3.03 3.49 3.72
C SER A 34 2.52 3.81 2.31
N LYS A 35 3.36 3.69 1.28
CA LYS A 35 2.97 3.88 -0.13
C LYS A 35 1.89 2.89 -0.55
N GLY A 36 2.05 1.62 -0.17
CA GLY A 36 1.05 0.57 -0.38
C GLY A 36 -0.31 0.91 0.25
N LEU A 37 -0.30 1.34 1.52
CA LEU A 37 -1.51 1.81 2.22
C LEU A 37 -2.13 3.03 1.53
N THR A 38 -1.33 4.01 1.11
CA THR A 38 -1.83 5.19 0.38
C THR A 38 -2.52 4.79 -0.91
N LYS A 39 -1.96 3.82 -1.64
CA LYS A 39 -2.58 3.29 -2.86
C LYS A 39 -3.90 2.59 -2.56
N ILE A 40 -3.95 1.73 -1.55
CA ILE A 40 -5.16 1.01 -1.12
C ILE A 40 -6.25 1.99 -0.64
N LEU A 41 -5.88 2.97 0.19
CA LEU A 41 -6.82 3.98 0.67
C LEU A 41 -7.32 4.85 -0.48
N SER A 42 -6.44 5.30 -1.37
CA SER A 42 -6.83 6.14 -2.52
C SER A 42 -7.75 5.41 -3.51
N SER A 43 -7.68 4.07 -3.58
CA SER A 43 -8.62 3.27 -4.39
C SER A 43 -9.99 3.10 -3.73
N GLN A 44 -10.13 3.34 -2.42
CA GLN A 44 -11.42 3.25 -1.76
C GLN A 44 -12.32 4.44 -2.10
N PRO A 45 -13.61 4.22 -2.46
CA PRO A 45 -14.53 5.29 -2.86
C PRO A 45 -14.69 6.40 -1.81
N ILE A 46 -14.64 6.03 -0.53
CA ILE A 46 -14.81 6.94 0.62
C ILE A 46 -13.61 7.90 0.76
N MET A 47 -12.41 7.41 0.43
CA MET A 47 -11.15 8.14 0.59
C MET A 47 -10.69 8.81 -0.72
N ARG A 48 -11.33 8.50 -1.85
CA ARG A 48 -10.99 9.06 -3.17
C ARG A 48 -11.13 10.58 -3.27
N LYS A 49 -11.97 11.18 -2.42
CA LYS A 49 -12.15 12.64 -2.30
C LYS A 49 -11.36 13.25 -1.14
N ALA A 50 -10.70 12.44 -0.32
CA ALA A 50 -9.86 12.95 0.75
C ALA A 50 -8.64 13.63 0.14
N PRO A 51 -8.17 14.75 0.71
CA PRO A 51 -6.97 15.40 0.21
C PRO A 51 -5.76 14.50 0.45
N SER A 52 -4.80 14.51 -0.49
CA SER A 52 -3.68 13.55 -0.52
C SER A 52 -2.86 13.56 0.78
N ASN A 53 -2.65 14.74 1.37
CA ASN A 53 -1.96 14.89 2.64
C ASN A 53 -2.65 14.16 3.81
N VAL A 54 -3.98 14.02 3.77
CA VAL A 54 -4.76 13.27 4.76
C VAL A 54 -4.53 11.78 4.59
N VAL A 55 -4.60 11.31 3.34
CA VAL A 55 -4.36 9.91 3.02
C VAL A 55 -2.93 9.53 3.38
N GLU A 56 -1.94 10.33 3.02
CA GLU A 56 -0.53 10.12 3.34
C GLU A 56 -0.25 10.11 4.84
N LYS A 57 -0.79 11.07 5.61
CA LYS A 57 -0.64 11.09 7.08
C LYS A 57 -1.24 9.85 7.74
N LEU A 58 -2.42 9.43 7.28
CA LEU A 58 -3.09 8.26 7.83
C LEU A 58 -2.34 6.97 7.48
N SER A 59 -1.86 6.84 6.24
CA SER A 59 -1.03 5.73 5.77
C SER A 59 0.28 5.65 6.54
N SER A 60 0.99 6.76 6.70
CA SER A 60 2.27 6.79 7.42
C SER A 60 2.10 6.43 8.88
N CYS A 61 1.09 7.01 9.56
CA CYS A 61 0.79 6.66 10.95
C CYS A 61 0.46 5.18 11.11
N THR A 62 -0.34 4.64 10.17
CA THR A 62 -0.72 3.23 10.22
C THR A 62 0.48 2.33 9.96
N ALA A 63 1.30 2.64 8.95
CA ALA A 63 2.55 1.94 8.64
C ALA A 63 3.48 1.87 9.86
N ASP A 64 3.70 2.99 10.54
CA ASP A 64 4.53 3.04 11.75
C ASP A 64 4.04 2.11 12.87
N LYS A 65 2.72 2.01 13.03
CA LYS A 65 2.10 1.21 14.10
C LYS A 65 2.05 -0.29 13.78
N ILE A 66 1.91 -0.66 12.51
CA ILE A 66 1.79 -2.06 12.09
C ILE A 66 3.13 -2.71 11.76
N TYR A 67 4.15 -1.92 11.42
CA TYR A 67 5.42 -2.44 10.90
C TYR A 67 6.09 -3.48 11.80
N ASP A 68 6.03 -3.29 13.11
CA ASP A 68 6.66 -4.21 14.08
C ASP A 68 5.68 -5.26 14.62
N LYS A 69 4.39 -5.16 14.29
CA LYS A 69 3.31 -6.02 14.81
C LYS A 69 2.78 -7.03 13.80
N MET A 70 2.83 -6.71 12.51
CA MET A 70 2.32 -7.57 11.44
C MET A 70 3.40 -8.51 10.90
N SER A 71 2.97 -9.65 10.38
CA SER A 71 3.86 -10.57 9.67
C SER A 71 4.43 -9.94 8.39
N GLU A 72 5.66 -10.31 8.04
CA GLU A 72 6.35 -9.79 6.84
C GLU A 72 5.57 -10.06 5.56
N GLU A 73 4.91 -11.22 5.48
CA GLU A 73 4.07 -11.60 4.34
C GLU A 73 2.90 -10.63 4.14
N ASN A 74 2.27 -10.19 5.22
CA ASN A 74 1.19 -9.22 5.14
C ASN A 74 1.71 -7.79 4.91
N LEU A 75 2.85 -7.41 5.48
CA LEU A 75 3.49 -6.13 5.17
C LEU A 75 3.85 -6.05 3.68
N LYS A 76 4.34 -7.15 3.10
CA LYS A 76 4.64 -7.26 1.66
C LYS A 76 3.38 -7.18 0.82
N ALA A 77 2.29 -7.85 1.21
CA ALA A 77 1.00 -7.73 0.53
C ALA A 77 0.47 -6.29 0.53
N ILE A 78 0.62 -5.58 1.66
CA ILE A 78 0.25 -4.17 1.78
C ILE A 78 1.13 -3.30 0.87
N ALA A 79 2.46 -3.47 0.92
CA ALA A 79 3.41 -2.72 0.09
C ALA A 79 3.16 -2.93 -1.41
N ASP A 80 2.83 -4.16 -1.82
CA ASP A 80 2.43 -4.49 -3.20
C ASP A 80 1.08 -3.85 -3.61
N GLY A 81 0.32 -3.30 -2.65
CA GLY A 81 -1.03 -2.78 -2.87
C GLY A 81 -2.04 -3.87 -3.21
N LYS A 82 -1.80 -5.12 -2.78
CA LYS A 82 -2.70 -6.25 -3.02
C LYS A 82 -3.80 -6.24 -1.96
N GLU A 83 -4.99 -5.78 -2.33
CA GLU A 83 -6.19 -5.77 -1.48
C GLU A 83 -6.65 -7.19 -1.07
N LYS A 84 -6.29 -8.20 -1.87
CA LYS A 84 -6.63 -9.60 -1.59
C LYS A 84 -5.52 -10.29 -0.79
N THR A 85 -5.53 -10.11 0.53
CA THR A 85 -4.91 -11.10 1.43
C THR A 85 -5.65 -12.42 1.26
N MET A 86 -5.08 -13.32 0.47
CA MET A 86 -5.53 -14.70 0.38
C MET A 86 -5.51 -15.30 1.78
N VAL A 87 -6.62 -15.88 2.22
CA VAL A 87 -6.68 -16.68 3.45
C VAL A 87 -5.62 -17.76 3.32
N ARG A 88 -4.49 -17.60 4.02
CA ARG A 88 -3.45 -18.60 4.06
C ARG A 88 -3.96 -19.73 4.93
N GLN A 89 -4.49 -20.77 4.30
CA GLN A 89 -4.85 -22.01 4.99
C GLN A 89 -3.70 -22.40 5.94
N GLY A 90 -4.03 -22.54 7.24
CA GLY A 90 -3.05 -22.85 8.30
C GLY A 90 -2.45 -21.65 9.06
N LYS A 91 -2.77 -20.39 8.72
CA LYS A 91 -2.29 -19.19 9.44
C LYS A 91 -3.41 -18.31 10.02
N GLU A 92 -4.59 -18.86 10.29
CA GLU A 92 -5.78 -18.14 10.76
C GLU A 92 -5.50 -17.26 12.00
N LYS A 93 -4.80 -17.81 13.01
CA LYS A 93 -4.45 -17.07 14.23
C LYS A 93 -3.53 -15.87 13.96
N GLN A 94 -2.58 -16.01 13.04
CA GLN A 94 -1.67 -14.92 12.67
C GLN A 94 -2.40 -13.86 11.84
N PHE A 95 -3.26 -14.29 10.91
CA PHE A 95 -4.11 -13.41 10.13
C PHE A 95 -5.03 -12.57 11.04
N GLN A 96 -5.60 -13.19 12.07
CA GLN A 96 -6.46 -12.48 13.02
C GLN A 96 -5.68 -11.44 13.85
N LYS A 97 -4.48 -11.80 14.33
CA LYS A 97 -3.58 -10.85 15.03
C LYS A 97 -3.17 -9.68 14.13
N ASP A 98 -2.82 -9.96 12.88
CA ASP A 98 -2.42 -8.94 11.91
C ASP A 98 -3.59 -7.99 11.59
N LYS A 99 -4.79 -8.54 11.43
CA LYS A 99 -6.04 -7.77 11.23
C LYS A 99 -6.36 -6.91 12.44
N GLU A 100 -6.19 -7.44 13.65
CA GLU A 100 -6.40 -6.69 14.89
C GLU A 100 -5.37 -5.56 15.04
N ALA A 101 -4.10 -5.83 14.75
CA ALA A 101 -3.04 -4.82 14.75
C ALA A 101 -3.33 -3.70 13.75
N LEU A 102 -3.75 -4.03 12.53
CA LEU A 102 -4.13 -3.07 11.50
C LEU A 102 -5.36 -2.24 11.90
N SER A 103 -6.41 -2.89 12.41
CA SER A 103 -7.64 -2.22 12.86
C SER A 103 -7.39 -1.28 14.03
N SER A 104 -6.60 -1.72 15.01
CA SER A 104 -6.22 -0.90 16.16
C SER A 104 -5.37 0.31 15.73
N ALA A 105 -4.35 0.08 14.90
CA ALA A 105 -3.51 1.14 14.34
C ALA A 105 -4.35 2.18 13.57
N ALA A 106 -5.24 1.73 12.69
CA ALA A 106 -6.11 2.62 11.92
C ALA A 106 -7.01 3.47 12.83
N ARG A 107 -7.60 2.88 13.88
CA ARG A 107 -8.45 3.61 14.85
C ARG A 107 -7.65 4.62 15.66
N GLU A 108 -6.46 4.24 16.15
CA GLU A 108 -5.58 5.14 16.87
C GLU A 108 -5.16 6.33 15.99
N CYS A 109 -4.75 6.05 14.75
CA CYS A 109 -4.32 7.06 13.79
C CYS A 109 -5.45 7.99 13.37
N ALA A 110 -6.64 7.45 13.09
CA ALA A 110 -7.83 8.26 12.81
C ALA A 110 -8.20 9.16 13.99
N THR A 111 -8.11 8.64 15.22
CA THR A 111 -8.37 9.40 16.44
C THR A 111 -7.35 10.51 16.64
N LYS A 112 -6.06 10.20 16.46
CA LYS A 112 -4.97 11.19 16.54
C LYS A 112 -5.16 12.28 15.51
N PHE A 113 -5.45 11.90 14.26
CA PHE A 113 -5.70 12.83 13.17
C PHE A 113 -6.91 13.73 13.44
N ARG A 114 -8.01 13.18 13.97
CA ARG A 114 -9.19 13.96 14.38
C ARG A 114 -8.85 14.97 15.49
N LYS A 115 -8.05 14.59 16.48
CA LYS A 115 -7.60 15.50 17.53
C LYS A 115 -6.74 16.62 16.97
N GLU A 116 -5.79 16.32 16.09
CA GLU A 116 -4.96 17.33 15.41
C GLU A 116 -5.80 18.32 14.59
N LEU A 117 -6.84 17.85 13.89
CA LEU A 117 -7.77 18.73 13.15
C LEU A 117 -8.62 19.61 14.06
N MET A 118 -9.03 19.11 15.23
CA MET A 118 -9.84 19.86 16.18
C MET A 118 -9.01 20.84 17.03
N GLN A 119 -7.72 20.58 17.21
CA GLN A 119 -6.79 21.40 18.00
C GLN A 119 -6.00 22.41 17.14
N GLY A 120 -6.04 22.29 15.81
CA GLY A 120 -5.40 23.21 14.88
C GLY A 120 -6.26 24.42 14.48
N LYS A 121 -7.24 24.82 15.29
CA LYS A 121 -8.03 26.05 15.11
C LYS A 121 -7.62 27.11 16.11
#